data_AF-A0A9D5PV14-F1
#
_entry.id   AF-A0A9D5PV14-F1
#
_cell.length_a   1.000
_cell.length_b   1.000
_cell.length_c   1.000
_cell.angle_alpha   90.00
_cell.angle_beta   90.00
_cell.angle_gamma   90.00
#
_symmetry.space_group_name_H-M   'P 1'
#
loop_
_entity.id
_entity.type
_entity.pdbx_description
1 polymer ?
#
loop_
_entity_poly.entity_id
_entity_poly.type
_entity_poly.pdbx_seq_one_letter_code
_entity_poly.pdbx_strand_id
1 'polypeptide(L)'
;MAETMNYKLEAFEGPLDLLLSLIEKNKVQITDIPIALIFEQYMEQLDLMQKMDMEVAGEFIVMASELMLIKSKMLLPKAETETEDPREKLAAMLAEYQRMKQAAGYLSGQFEQFSGRMVKDSDEVKPDSGKLEAHDAAILQRVMLSMLRQMDKTDIERANRERSEQPFERILRAPIV
;
A
#
# COMPACT_ATOMS: atom_id res chain seq x y z
N MET A 1 -34.56 2.48 -20.34
CA MET A 1 -33.92 3.40 -19.38
C MET A 1 -32.43 3.26 -19.59
N ALA A 2 -31.78 4.31 -20.06
CA ALA A 2 -30.33 4.31 -20.25
C ALA A 2 -29.69 4.68 -18.91
N GLU A 3 -28.91 3.78 -18.33
CA GLU A 3 -28.07 4.10 -17.18
C GLU A 3 -26.89 4.93 -17.66
N THR A 4 -27.02 6.25 -17.55
CA THR A 4 -25.88 7.17 -17.61
C THR A 4 -25.09 7.05 -16.32
N MET A 5 -24.12 6.12 -16.31
CA MET A 5 -23.04 6.10 -15.33
C MET A 5 -22.21 7.38 -15.51
N ASN A 6 -22.28 8.25 -14.52
CA ASN A 6 -21.55 9.51 -14.44
C ASN A 6 -20.05 9.19 -14.25
N TYR A 7 -19.31 9.00 -15.35
CA TYR A 7 -17.85 8.95 -15.33
C TYR A 7 -17.31 10.39 -15.29
N LYS A 8 -17.18 10.96 -14.09
CA LYS A 8 -16.31 12.13 -13.89
C LYS A 8 -14.86 11.64 -13.97
N LEU A 9 -14.22 11.87 -15.11
CA LEU A 9 -12.79 11.71 -15.31
C LEU A 9 -12.04 12.87 -14.63
N GLU A 10 -11.83 12.73 -13.32
CA GLU A 10 -10.81 13.40 -12.49
C GLU A 10 -10.28 12.45 -11.39
N ALA A 11 -10.64 11.15 -11.42
CA ALA A 11 -10.68 10.28 -10.24
C ALA A 11 -9.56 9.23 -10.11
N PHE A 12 -8.56 9.23 -10.99
CA PHE A 12 -7.49 8.23 -10.95
C PHE A 12 -6.14 8.88 -10.64
N GLU A 13 -5.39 8.30 -9.71
CA GLU A 13 -4.06 8.80 -9.30
C GLU A 13 -2.93 8.40 -10.27
N GLY A 14 -3.25 7.70 -11.37
CA GLY A 14 -2.28 7.32 -12.40
C GLY A 14 -2.76 6.15 -13.28
N PRO A 15 -1.91 5.68 -14.22
CA PRO A 15 -2.28 4.63 -15.17
C PRO A 15 -2.47 3.25 -14.53
N LEU A 16 -1.72 2.94 -13.46
CA LEU A 16 -1.90 1.68 -12.72
C LEU A 16 -3.24 1.63 -11.98
N ASP A 17 -3.69 2.78 -11.47
CA ASP A 17 -4.97 2.90 -10.79
C ASP A 17 -6.15 2.70 -11.75
N LEU A 18 -6.05 3.32 -12.94
CA LEU A 18 -6.98 3.07 -14.01
C LEU A 18 -7.03 1.57 -14.37
N LEU A 19 -5.87 0.92 -14.56
CA LEU A 19 -5.82 -0.50 -14.86
C LEU A 19 -6.43 -1.38 -13.78
N LEU A 20 -6.15 -1.10 -12.50
CA LEU A 20 -6.80 -1.81 -11.38
C LEU A 20 -8.32 -1.66 -11.44
N SER A 21 -8.83 -0.45 -11.67
CA SER A 21 -10.27 -0.21 -11.75
C SER A 21 -10.93 -0.98 -12.91
N LEU A 22 -10.23 -1.10 -14.05
CA LEU A 22 -10.70 -1.89 -15.19
C LEU A 22 -10.70 -3.39 -14.85
N ILE A 23 -9.65 -3.90 -14.20
CA ILE A 23 -9.56 -5.31 -13.79
C ILE A 23 -10.68 -5.66 -12.79
N GLU A 24 -10.90 -4.79 -11.80
CA GLU A 24 -12.00 -4.95 -10.82
C GLU A 24 -13.36 -4.93 -11.51
N LYS A 25 -13.60 -3.99 -12.44
CA LYS A 25 -14.85 -3.88 -13.20
C LYS A 25 -15.16 -5.15 -14.02
N ASN A 26 -14.13 -5.77 -14.61
CA ASN A 26 -14.28 -6.99 -15.40
C ASN A 26 -14.27 -8.27 -14.53
N LYS A 27 -14.08 -8.17 -13.20
CA LYS A 27 -13.99 -9.31 -12.26
C LYS A 27 -12.93 -10.33 -12.66
N VAL A 28 -11.80 -9.84 -13.16
CA VAL A 28 -10.67 -10.64 -13.63
C VAL A 28 -9.64 -10.78 -12.50
N GLN A 29 -8.95 -11.92 -12.45
CA GLN A 29 -7.80 -12.11 -11.54
C GLN A 29 -6.55 -11.40 -12.08
N ILE A 30 -5.79 -10.74 -11.21
CA ILE A 30 -4.56 -10.00 -11.59
C ILE A 30 -3.50 -10.91 -12.22
N THR A 31 -3.55 -12.21 -11.94
CA THR A 31 -2.66 -13.23 -12.55
C THR A 31 -3.06 -13.64 -13.96
N ASP A 32 -4.32 -13.47 -14.36
CA ASP A 32 -4.81 -13.84 -15.70
C ASP A 32 -5.55 -12.69 -16.37
N ILE A 33 -4.77 -11.66 -16.71
CA ILE A 33 -5.30 -10.44 -17.32
C ILE A 33 -5.57 -10.69 -18.81
N PRO A 34 -6.81 -10.49 -19.32
CA PRO A 34 -7.12 -10.50 -20.74
C PRO A 34 -6.64 -9.17 -21.35
N ILE A 35 -5.35 -9.11 -21.69
CA ILE A 35 -4.67 -7.89 -22.17
C ILE A 35 -5.40 -7.24 -23.35
N ALA A 36 -5.97 -8.03 -24.26
CA ALA A 36 -6.72 -7.49 -25.40
C ALA A 36 -7.93 -6.64 -24.95
N LEU A 37 -8.72 -7.15 -23.99
CA LEU A 37 -9.90 -6.46 -23.46
C LEU A 37 -9.51 -5.23 -22.64
N ILE A 38 -8.52 -5.38 -21.76
CA ILE A 38 -8.06 -4.28 -20.90
C ILE A 38 -7.43 -3.16 -21.73
N PHE A 39 -6.66 -3.49 -22.77
CA PHE A 39 -6.09 -2.50 -23.68
C PHE A 39 -7.15 -1.68 -24.40
N GLU A 40 -8.21 -2.32 -24.91
CA GLU A 40 -9.30 -1.62 -25.60
C GLU A 40 -10.02 -0.66 -24.66
N GLN A 41 -10.35 -1.11 -23.45
CA GLN A 41 -10.99 -0.26 -22.44
C GLN A 41 -10.06 0.87 -21.97
N TYR A 42 -8.76 0.60 -21.83
CA TYR A 42 -7.77 1.60 -21.47
C TYR A 42 -7.67 2.70 -22.54
N MET A 43 -7.63 2.34 -23.82
CA MET A 43 -7.61 3.29 -24.93
C MET A 43 -8.90 4.11 -25.00
N GLU A 44 -10.06 3.50 -24.77
CA GLU A 44 -11.33 4.22 -24.70
C GLU A 44 -11.33 5.28 -23.59
N GLN A 45 -10.83 4.93 -22.40
CA GLN A 45 -10.70 5.89 -21.30
C GLN A 45 -9.67 6.97 -21.62
N LEU A 46 -8.52 6.62 -22.21
CA LEU A 46 -7.49 7.59 -22.61
C LEU A 46 -8.01 8.60 -23.63
N ASP A 47 -8.80 8.16 -24.62
CA ASP A 47 -9.42 9.04 -25.61
C ASP A 47 -10.45 9.98 -24.98
N LEU A 48 -11.16 9.54 -23.94
CA LEU A 48 -12.05 10.41 -23.17
C LEU A 48 -11.25 11.44 -22.36
N MET A 49 -10.12 11.04 -21.77
CA MET A 49 -9.23 11.95 -21.02
C MET A 49 -8.64 13.02 -21.95
N GLN A 50 -8.07 12.64 -23.09
CA GLN A 50 -7.46 13.57 -24.05
C GLN A 50 -8.44 14.61 -24.60
N LYS A 51 -9.73 14.29 -24.68
CA LYS A 51 -10.77 15.22 -25.11
C LYS A 51 -11.11 16.27 -24.05
N MET A 52 -10.85 15.98 -22.78
CA MET A 52 -11.17 16.86 -21.66
C MET A 52 -9.95 17.60 -21.10
N ASP A 53 -8.77 16.99 -21.15
CA ASP A 53 -7.53 17.56 -20.63
C ASP A 53 -6.30 17.01 -21.39
N MET A 54 -5.49 17.92 -21.94
CA MET A 54 -4.29 17.59 -22.74
C MET A 54 -3.03 17.36 -21.88
N GLU A 55 -3.00 17.82 -20.62
CA GLU A 55 -1.79 17.70 -19.77
C GLU A 55 -1.56 16.26 -19.24
N VAL A 56 -2.58 15.41 -19.27
CA VAL A 56 -2.58 14.06 -18.66
C VAL A 56 -1.75 13.02 -19.45
N ALA A 57 -1.14 13.39 -20.57
CA ALA A 57 -0.78 12.42 -21.60
C ALA A 57 0.50 11.58 -21.35
N GLY A 58 1.49 12.07 -20.59
CA GLY A 58 2.83 11.46 -20.56
C GLY A 58 2.87 10.02 -20.04
N GLU A 59 2.49 9.83 -18.79
CA GLU A 59 2.57 8.52 -18.11
C GLU A 59 1.56 7.51 -18.69
N PHE A 60 0.40 8.01 -19.12
CA PHE A 60 -0.63 7.17 -19.72
C PHE A 60 -0.23 6.66 -21.11
N ILE A 61 0.49 7.45 -21.93
CA ILE A 61 1.02 7.00 -23.22
C ILE A 61 2.11 5.94 -23.02
N VAL A 62 2.97 6.10 -22.01
CA VAL A 62 3.99 5.09 -21.68
C VAL A 62 3.32 3.76 -21.34
N MET A 63 2.27 3.78 -20.52
CA MET A 63 1.52 2.56 -20.19
C MET A 63 0.78 1.99 -21.42
N ALA A 64 0.17 2.83 -22.26
CA ALA A 64 -0.46 2.38 -23.50
C ALA A 64 0.54 1.62 -24.40
N SER A 65 1.77 2.14 -24.49
CA SER A 65 2.85 1.55 -25.28
C SER A 65 3.29 0.20 -24.72
N GLU A 66 3.41 0.08 -23.39
CA GLU A 66 3.74 -1.19 -22.72
C GLU A 66 2.63 -2.22 -22.94
N LEU A 67 1.35 -1.85 -22.79
CA LEU A 67 0.22 -2.74 -23.07
C LEU A 67 0.19 -3.20 -24.52
N MET A 68 0.49 -2.29 -25.47
CA MET A 68 0.56 -2.62 -26.89
C MET A 68 1.70 -3.62 -27.17
N LEU A 69 2.86 -3.44 -26.53
CA LEU A 69 3.98 -4.37 -26.62
C LEU A 69 3.60 -5.76 -26.08
N ILE A 70 2.95 -5.82 -24.92
CA ILE A 70 2.48 -7.07 -24.31
C ILE A 70 1.47 -7.75 -25.25
N LYS A 71 0.48 -7.01 -25.77
CA LYS A 71 -0.51 -7.52 -26.74
C LYS A 71 0.17 -8.11 -27.98
N SER A 72 1.16 -7.41 -28.54
CA SER A 72 1.93 -7.88 -29.70
C SER A 72 2.66 -9.20 -29.41
N LYS A 73 3.40 -9.26 -28.30
CA LYS A 73 4.11 -10.49 -27.88
C LYS A 73 3.17 -11.67 -27.65
N MET A 74 1.98 -11.43 -27.10
CA MET A 74 0.97 -12.49 -26.88
C MET A 74 0.35 -13.03 -28.18
N LEU A 75 0.26 -12.20 -29.22
CA LEU A 75 -0.30 -12.60 -30.52
C LEU A 75 0.72 -13.27 -31.44
N LEU A 76 2.02 -13.02 -31.21
CA LEU A 76 3.08 -13.61 -31.99
C LEU A 76 3.36 -15.06 -31.55
N PRO A 77 3.78 -15.95 -32.49
CA PRO A 77 4.19 -17.30 -32.14
C PRO A 77 5.42 -17.25 -31.23
N LYS A 78 5.36 -17.93 -30.07
CA LYS A 78 6.45 -17.99 -29.11
C LYS A 78 7.66 -18.70 -29.71
N ALA A 79 8.84 -18.12 -29.59
CA ALA A 79 10.08 -18.87 -29.80
C ALA A 79 10.22 -19.91 -28.68
N GLU A 80 10.74 -21.12 -28.98
CA GLU A 80 10.87 -22.22 -28.02
C GLU A 80 11.66 -21.86 -26.73
N THR A 81 12.39 -20.74 -26.74
CA THR A 81 13.20 -20.24 -25.63
C THR A 81 12.50 -19.24 -24.71
N GLU A 82 11.31 -18.73 -25.06
CA GLU A 82 10.57 -17.78 -24.21
C GLU A 82 9.60 -18.51 -23.27
N THR A 83 10.04 -18.73 -22.03
CA THR A 83 9.25 -19.38 -20.97
C THR A 83 8.43 -18.41 -20.11
N GLU A 84 8.75 -17.12 -20.11
CA GLU A 84 8.15 -16.12 -19.23
C GLU A 84 6.87 -15.54 -19.86
N ASP A 85 5.75 -15.47 -19.12
CA ASP A 85 4.54 -14.82 -19.65
C ASP A 85 4.80 -13.30 -19.75
N PRO A 86 4.63 -12.67 -20.93
CA PRO A 86 4.86 -11.23 -21.09
C PRO A 86 4.01 -10.35 -20.15
N ARG A 87 2.98 -10.91 -19.52
CA ARG A 87 2.10 -10.24 -18.55
C ARG A 87 2.65 -10.23 -17.12
N GLU A 88 3.59 -11.10 -16.77
CA GLU A 88 4.04 -11.30 -15.37
C GLU A 88 4.53 -10.02 -14.72
N LYS A 89 5.36 -9.25 -15.43
CA LYS A 89 5.87 -7.96 -14.94
C LYS A 89 4.74 -6.97 -14.62
N LEU A 90 3.73 -6.89 -15.49
CA LEU A 90 2.58 -6.00 -15.28
C LEU A 90 1.72 -6.48 -14.10
N ALA A 91 1.47 -7.79 -13.99
CA ALA A 91 0.73 -8.37 -12.89
C ALA A 91 1.41 -8.08 -11.53
N ALA A 92 2.74 -8.25 -11.46
CA ALA A 92 3.52 -7.94 -10.26
C ALA A 92 3.42 -6.45 -9.87
N MET A 93 3.54 -5.54 -10.85
CA MET A 93 3.40 -4.11 -10.60
C MET A 93 1.99 -3.74 -10.10
N LEU A 94 0.94 -4.30 -10.70
CA LEU A 94 -0.43 -4.06 -10.30
C LEU A 94 -0.73 -4.57 -8.89
N ALA A 95 -0.21 -5.76 -8.55
CA ALA A 95 -0.39 -6.34 -7.23
C ALA A 95 0.36 -5.55 -6.14
N GLU A 96 1.57 -5.06 -6.44
CA GLU A 96 2.30 -4.18 -5.53
C GLU A 96 1.58 -2.83 -5.34
N TYR A 97 1.10 -2.23 -6.43
CA TYR A 97 0.34 -0.99 -6.35
C TYR A 97 -0.97 -1.17 -5.55
N GLN A 98 -1.70 -2.28 -5.76
CA GLN A 98 -2.89 -2.60 -4.98
C GLN A 98 -2.60 -2.71 -3.48
N ARG A 99 -1.49 -3.36 -3.11
CA ARG A 99 -1.03 -3.45 -1.73
C ARG A 99 -0.75 -2.07 -1.14
N MET A 100 -0.03 -1.22 -1.87
CA MET A 100 0.27 0.16 -1.43
C MET A 100 -1.01 0.98 -1.27
N LYS A 101 -1.97 0.84 -2.19
CA LYS A 101 -3.28 1.49 -2.10
C LYS A 101 -4.05 1.05 -0.85
N GLN A 102 -4.03 -0.23 -0.51
CA GLN A 102 -4.63 -0.74 0.74
C GLN A 102 -3.92 -0.20 1.99
N ALA A 103 -2.59 -0.15 1.97
CA ALA A 103 -1.78 0.39 3.06
C ALA A 103 -2.05 1.88 3.28
N ALA A 104 -2.16 2.66 2.20
CA ALA A 104 -2.53 4.07 2.24
C ALA A 104 -3.94 4.27 2.81
N GLY A 105 -4.92 3.46 2.38
CA GLY A 105 -6.28 3.47 2.93
C GLY A 105 -6.32 3.16 4.42
N TYR A 106 -5.53 2.19 4.88
CA TYR A 106 -5.39 1.89 6.31
C TYR A 106 -4.83 3.09 7.10
N LEU A 107 -3.73 3.68 6.61
CA LEU A 107 -3.10 4.84 7.26
C LEU A 107 -4.03 6.06 7.29
N SER A 108 -4.80 6.29 6.22
CA SER A 108 -5.81 7.33 6.16
C SER A 108 -6.86 7.15 7.27
N GLY A 109 -7.37 5.94 7.46
CA GLY A 109 -8.29 5.65 8.57
C GLY A 109 -7.66 5.84 9.96
N GLN A 110 -6.38 5.50 10.14
CA GLN A 110 -5.67 5.78 11.39
C GLN A 110 -5.50 7.29 11.64
N PHE A 111 -5.18 8.05 10.58
CA PHE A 111 -5.07 9.50 10.66
C PHE A 111 -6.41 10.14 11.06
N GLU A 112 -7.52 9.73 10.45
CA GLU A 112 -8.85 10.21 10.84
C GLU A 112 -9.15 9.95 12.31
N GLN A 113 -8.77 8.77 12.82
CA GLN A 113 -9.00 8.40 14.22
C GLN A 113 -8.13 9.19 15.21
N PHE A 114 -6.90 9.54 14.84
CA PHE A 114 -5.91 10.09 15.79
C PHE A 114 -5.54 11.56 15.56
N SER A 115 -5.89 12.15 14.42
CA SER A 115 -5.55 13.53 14.05
C SER A 115 -6.02 14.57 15.07
N GLY A 116 -7.12 14.30 15.78
CA GLY A 116 -7.65 15.16 16.84
C GLY A 116 -6.90 15.09 18.18
N ARG A 117 -5.87 14.26 18.32
CA ARG A 117 -5.13 14.13 19.58
C ARG A 117 -4.07 15.22 19.69
N MET A 118 -4.16 16.03 20.74
CA MET A 118 -3.12 16.97 21.12
C MET A 118 -2.22 16.35 22.18
N VAL A 119 -0.91 16.43 21.97
CA VAL A 119 0.07 15.99 22.96
C VAL A 119 0.59 17.23 23.68
N LYS A 120 0.68 17.18 25.01
CA LYS A 120 1.35 18.22 25.77
C LYS A 120 2.86 18.07 25.54
N ASP A 121 3.56 19.16 25.26
CA ASP A 121 5.01 19.15 25.20
C ASP A 121 5.60 18.61 26.51
N SER A 122 6.71 17.87 26.38
CA SER A 122 7.44 17.34 27.53
C SER A 122 7.85 18.48 28.45
N ASP A 123 7.43 18.43 29.71
CA ASP A 123 7.92 19.38 30.71
C ASP A 123 9.44 19.19 30.86
N GLU A 124 10.20 20.28 30.78
CA GLU A 124 11.63 20.26 31.14
C GLU A 124 11.74 19.99 32.64
N VAL A 125 11.94 18.73 33.00
CA VAL A 125 12.29 18.36 34.38
C VAL A 125 13.71 18.86 34.62
N LYS A 126 13.84 19.97 35.36
CA LYS A 126 15.14 20.41 35.85
C LYS A 126 15.74 19.26 36.66
N PRO A 127 16.94 18.76 36.31
CA PRO A 127 17.60 17.74 37.11
C PRO A 127 17.75 18.28 38.52
N ASP A 128 17.36 17.47 39.52
CA ASP A 128 17.55 17.84 40.91
C ASP A 128 19.06 18.10 41.13
N SER A 129 19.39 19.33 41.49
CA SER A 129 20.76 19.74 41.83
C SER A 129 21.12 19.39 43.27
N GLY A 130 20.20 18.75 44.00
CA GLY A 130 20.53 18.02 45.22
C GLY A 130 21.68 17.05 44.96
N LYS A 131 22.60 16.93 45.92
CA LYS A 131 23.55 15.83 45.92
C LYS A 131 22.72 14.55 45.86
N LEU A 132 22.86 13.79 44.77
CA LEU A 132 22.40 12.41 44.73
C LEU A 132 23.06 11.74 45.93
N GLU A 133 22.27 11.45 46.97
CA GLU A 133 22.77 10.57 48.01
C GLU A 133 23.17 9.28 47.32
N ALA A 134 24.41 8.84 47.55
CA ALA A 134 24.90 7.60 46.98
C ALA A 134 24.08 6.45 47.57
N HIS A 135 22.93 6.18 46.97
CA HIS A 135 22.19 4.97 47.25
C HIS A 135 23.06 3.81 46.79
N ASP A 136 23.25 2.84 47.68
CA ASP A 136 23.96 1.62 47.37
C ASP A 136 23.37 1.03 46.07
N ALA A 137 24.23 0.66 45.11
CA ALA A 137 23.82 0.06 43.85
C ALA A 137 22.93 -1.18 44.07
N ALA A 138 23.07 -1.84 45.22
CA ALA A 138 22.19 -2.92 45.66
C ALA A 138 20.71 -2.51 45.79
N ILE A 139 20.43 -1.27 46.19
CA ILE A 139 19.07 -0.73 46.30
C ILE A 139 18.48 -0.54 44.90
N LEU A 140 19.23 0.07 43.99
CA LEU A 140 18.80 0.25 42.61
C LEU A 140 18.54 -1.10 41.93
N GLN A 141 19.44 -2.07 42.12
CA GLN A 141 19.28 -3.42 41.63
C GLN A 141 18.01 -4.08 42.19
N ARG A 142 17.74 -3.95 43.50
CA ARG A 142 16.55 -4.53 44.13
C ARG A 142 15.26 -3.91 43.61
N VAL A 143 15.21 -2.59 43.47
CA VAL A 143 14.05 -1.85 42.93
C VAL A 143 13.82 -2.21 41.46
N MET A 144 14.88 -2.27 40.66
CA MET A 144 14.79 -2.68 39.25
C MET A 144 14.31 -4.13 39.12
N LEU A 145 14.80 -5.04 39.97
CA LEU A 145 14.34 -6.43 40.01
C LEU A 145 12.91 -6.59 40.55
N SER A 146 12.42 -5.68 41.40
CA SER A 146 11.02 -5.69 41.84
C SER A 146 10.08 -5.12 40.77
N MET A 147 10.49 -4.06 40.07
CA MET A 147 9.78 -3.52 38.91
C MET A 147 9.67 -4.57 37.79
N LEU A 148 10.78 -5.24 37.48
CA LEU A 148 10.82 -6.32 36.49
C LEU A 148 10.04 -7.58 36.93
N ARG A 149 9.79 -7.77 38.23
CA ARG A 149 8.92 -8.83 38.74
C ARG A 149 7.44 -8.45 38.74
N GLN A 150 7.13 -7.16 38.89
CA GLN A 150 5.76 -6.64 38.75
C GLN A 150 5.32 -6.54 37.29
N MET A 151 6.26 -6.29 36.38
CA MET A 151 6.05 -6.45 34.95
C MET A 151 6.13 -7.93 34.60
N ASP A 152 5.03 -8.64 34.81
CA ASP A 152 4.92 -10.05 34.47
C ASP A 152 5.28 -10.25 32.99
N LYS A 153 6.08 -11.28 32.68
CA LYS A 153 6.52 -11.59 31.29
C LYS A 153 5.34 -11.67 30.33
N THR A 154 4.15 -12.01 30.82
CA THR A 154 2.90 -12.05 30.07
C THR A 154 2.46 -10.70 29.53
N ASP A 155 2.74 -9.58 30.19
CA ASP A 155 2.33 -8.25 29.70
C ASP A 155 3.29 -7.73 28.63
N ILE A 156 4.60 -8.01 28.78
CA ILE A 156 5.60 -7.71 27.75
C ILE A 156 5.39 -8.60 26.52
N GLU A 157 5.09 -9.89 26.70
CA GLU A 157 4.76 -10.80 25.60
C GLU A 157 3.40 -10.51 24.95
N ARG A 158 2.39 -10.03 25.70
CA ARG A 158 1.11 -9.55 25.14
C ARG A 158 1.32 -8.28 24.32
N ALA A 159 2.02 -7.29 24.85
CA ALA A 159 2.34 -6.06 24.13
C ALA A 159 3.20 -6.32 22.87
N ASN A 160 4.12 -7.29 22.93
CA ASN A 160 4.92 -7.70 21.78
C ASN A 160 4.12 -8.54 20.77
N ARG A 161 3.19 -9.41 21.21
CA ARG A 161 2.26 -10.13 20.32
C ARG A 161 1.32 -9.17 19.60
N GLU A 162 0.73 -8.23 20.32
CA GLU A 162 -0.15 -7.18 19.76
C GLU A 162 0.60 -6.28 18.76
N ARG A 163 1.89 -6.00 18.98
CA ARG A 163 2.76 -5.32 17.99
C ARG A 163 3.11 -6.20 16.79
N SER A 164 3.24 -7.52 16.94
CA SER A 164 3.56 -8.42 15.83
C SER A 164 2.35 -8.71 14.92
N GLU A 165 1.13 -8.47 15.41
CA GLU A 165 -0.14 -8.68 14.69
C GLU A 165 -0.74 -7.38 14.12
N GLN A 166 0.06 -6.32 13.94
CA GLN A 166 -0.49 -5.06 13.44
C GLN A 166 -1.13 -5.26 12.06
N PRO A 167 -2.38 -4.80 11.85
CA PRO A 167 -3.08 -4.94 10.58
C PRO A 167 -2.28 -4.39 9.39
N PHE A 168 -1.47 -3.35 9.62
CA PHE A 168 -0.58 -2.77 8.62
C PHE A 168 0.50 -3.76 8.12
N GLU A 169 1.19 -4.46 9.03
CA GLU A 169 2.19 -5.47 8.67
C GLU A 169 1.56 -6.64 7.91
N ARG A 170 0.30 -6.97 8.21
CA ARG A 170 -0.46 -7.99 7.47
C ARG A 170 -0.76 -7.55 6.03
N ILE A 171 -1.06 -6.28 5.80
CA ILE A 171 -1.25 -5.73 4.44
C ILE A 171 0.06 -5.82 3.66
N LEU A 172 1.18 -5.42 4.27
CA LEU A 172 2.49 -5.42 3.60
C LEU A 172 3.05 -6.83 3.32
N ARG A 173 2.77 -7.80 4.20
CA ARG A 173 3.26 -9.19 4.08
C ARG A 173 2.29 -10.14 3.39
N ALA A 174 1.08 -9.69 3.03
CA ALA A 174 0.13 -10.52 2.28
C ALA A 174 0.80 -11.00 0.99
N PRO A 175 0.73 -12.29 0.64
CA PRO A 175 1.37 -12.78 -0.58
C PRO A 175 0.89 -11.98 -1.78
N ILE A 176 1.85 -11.49 -2.57
CA ILE A 176 1.59 -11.09 -3.96
C ILE A 176 1.27 -12.41 -4.64
N VAL A 177 0.01 -12.57 -5.05
CA VAL A 177 -0.55 -13.81 -5.63
C VAL A 177 0.44 -14.55 -6.52
#